data_AF-V9IHY9-F1
#
_entry.id   AF-V9IHY9-F1
#
_cell.length_a   1.000
_cell.length_b   1.000
_cell.length_c   1.000
_cell.angle_alpha   90.00
_cell.angle_beta   90.00
_cell.angle_gamma   90.00
#
_symmetry.space_group_name_H-M   'P 1'
#
loop_
_entity.id
_entity.type
_entity.pdbx_description
1 polymer ?
#
loop_
_entity_poly.entity_id
_entity_poly.type
_entity_poly.pdbx_seq_one_letter_code
_entity_poly.pdbx_strand_id
1 'polypeptide(L)' 'MGVFVVCWLPFFLMYVIVPFCPDCCPSDRMVYFITWLGYVNSALNPLIYTIFNLDYRRAFRRLLRIR' A
#
# COMPACT_ATOMS: atom_id res chain seq x y z
N MET A 1 -2.34 8.33 -6.27
CA MET A 1 -1.12 8.93 -5.69
C MET A 1 -1.15 8.98 -4.16
N GLY A 2 -2.19 9.51 -3.51
CA GLY A 2 -2.23 9.58 -2.03
C GLY A 2 -2.01 8.24 -1.32
N VAL A 3 -2.72 7.18 -1.74
CA VAL A 3 -2.56 5.83 -1.17
C VAL A 3 -1.14 5.28 -1.34
N PHE A 4 -0.53 5.50 -2.51
CA PHE A 4 0.85 5.10 -2.74
C PHE A 4 1.81 5.76 -1.75
N VAL A 5 1.68 7.07 -1.54
CA VAL A 5 2.51 7.81 -0.59
C VAL A 5 2.31 7.29 0.83
N VAL A 6 1.05 7.13 1.28
CA VAL A 6 0.76 6.65 2.64
C VAL A 6 1.33 5.23 2.88
N CYS A 7 1.20 4.34 1.91
CA CYS A 7 1.66 2.96 2.08
C CYS A 7 3.18 2.80 2.00
N TRP A 8 3.87 3.59 1.17
CA TRP A 8 5.30 3.42 0.92
C TRP A 8 6.20 4.39 1.67
N LEU A 9 5.70 5.57 2.06
CA LEU A 9 6.50 6.57 2.77
C LEU A 9 7.16 6.02 4.05
N PRO A 10 6.47 5.24 4.92
CA PRO A 10 7.11 4.70 6.11
C PRO A 10 8.28 3.75 5.80
N PHE A 11 8.16 2.96 4.73
CA PHE A 11 9.23 2.07 4.27
C PHE A 11 10.42 2.87 3.75
N PHE A 12 10.18 3.88 2.91
CA PHE A 12 11.25 4.73 2.39
C PHE A 12 11.97 5.51 3.51
N LEU A 13 11.23 6.04 4.48
CA LEU A 13 11.83 6.70 5.64
C LEU A 13 12.68 5.74 6.46
N MET A 14 12.18 4.54 6.76
CA MET A 14 12.96 3.52 7.47
C MET A 14 14.24 3.15 6.70
N TYR A 15 14.12 2.91 5.40
CA TYR A 15 15.23 2.52 4.54
C TYR A 15 16.32 3.61 4.47
N VAL A 16 15.93 4.88 4.48
CA VAL A 16 16.87 6.00 4.47
C VAL A 16 17.44 6.29 5.86
N ILE A 17 16.64 6.24 6.93
CA ILE A 17 17.07 6.67 8.27
C ILE A 17 17.93 5.62 8.97
N VAL A 18 17.54 4.35 8.95
CA VAL A 18 18.19 3.28 9.74
C VAL A 18 19.69 3.15 9.44
N PRO A 19 20.18 3.21 8.19
CA PRO A 19 21.62 3.13 7.90
C PRO A 19 22.46 4.26 8.51
N PHE A 20 21.86 5.44 8.76
CA PHE A 20 22.55 6.61 9.31
C PHE A 20 22.23 6.87 10.79
N CYS A 21 21.42 6.02 11.42
CA CYS A 21 21.06 6.14 12.83
C CYS A 21 21.44 4.86 13.59
N PRO A 22 22.65 4.80 14.18
CA PRO A 22 23.15 3.62 14.89
C PRO A 22 22.27 3.20 16.07
N ASP A 23 21.59 4.15 16.71
CA ASP A 23 20.70 3.91 17.85
C ASP A 23 19.25 3.59 17.42
N CYS A 24 18.92 3.73 16.13
CA CYS A 24 17.60 3.41 15.59
C CYS A 24 17.50 1.92 15.29
N CYS A 25 17.08 1.15 16.29
CA CYS A 25 16.79 -0.27 16.14
C CYS A 25 15.27 -0.51 16.12
N PRO A 26 14.60 -0.42 14.95
CA PRO A 26 13.18 -0.75 14.87
C PRO A 26 12.97 -2.22 15.22
N SER A 27 11.96 -2.50 16.04
CA SER A 27 11.58 -3.89 16.35
C SER A 27 11.14 -4.64 15.10
N ASP A 28 11.33 -5.97 15.08
CA ASP A 28 10.88 -6.83 13.97
C ASP A 28 9.41 -6.62 13.65
N ARG A 29 8.56 -6.45 14.68
CA ARG A 29 7.13 -6.17 14.50
C ARG A 29 6.88 -4.90 13.71
N MET A 30 7.66 -3.85 13.95
CA MET A 30 7.54 -2.58 13.23
C MET A 30 8.00 -2.72 11.78
N VAL A 31 9.12 -3.42 11.55
CA VAL A 31 9.62 -3.73 10.20
C VAL A 31 8.59 -4.53 9.40
N TYR A 32 8.01 -5.58 10.00
CA TYR A 32 6.95 -6.36 9.38
C TYR A 32 5.72 -5.50 9.07
N PHE A 33 5.26 -4.70 10.03
CA PHE A 33 4.11 -3.83 9.82
C PHE A 33 4.30 -2.86 8.65
N ILE A 34 5.45 -2.16 8.61
CA ILE A 34 5.80 -1.23 7.53
C ILE A 34 5.86 -1.94 6.17
N THR A 35 6.43 -3.15 6.14
CA THR A 35 6.56 -3.94 4.91
C THR A 35 5.18 -4.40 4.41
N TRP A 36 4.34 -4.92 5.30
CA TRP A 36 2.98 -5.33 4.99
C TRP A 36 2.10 -4.17 4.51
N LEU A 37 2.28 -2.98 5.10
CA LEU A 37 1.59 -1.77 4.64
C LEU A 37 1.93 -1.44 3.17
N GLY A 38 3.20 -1.61 2.77
CA GLY A 38 3.62 -1.49 1.37
C GLY A 38 2.93 -2.50 0.45
N TYR A 39 2.80 -3.76 0.89
CA TYR A 39 2.09 -4.79 0.10
C TYR A 39 0.59 -4.52 -0.05
N VAL A 40 -0.06 -3.94 0.98
CA VAL A 40 -1.47 -3.54 0.92
C VAL A 40 -1.74 -2.52 -0.19
N ASN A 41 -0.77 -1.68 -0.54
CA ASN A 41 -0.90 -0.71 -1.65
C ASN A 41 -1.37 -1.35 -2.96
N SER A 42 -0.83 -2.53 -3.30
CA SER A 42 -1.19 -3.23 -4.54
C SER A 42 -2.64 -3.71 -4.52
N ALA A 43 -3.14 -4.19 -3.37
CA ALA A 43 -4.52 -4.62 -3.20
C ALA A 43 -5.52 -3.45 -3.17
N LEU A 44 -5.09 -2.27 -2.73
CA LEU A 44 -5.93 -1.08 -2.70
C LEU A 44 -6.23 -0.53 -4.10
N ASN A 45 -5.37 -0.76 -5.09
CA ASN A 45 -5.57 -0.22 -6.44
C ASN A 45 -6.91 -0.66 -7.08
N PRO A 46 -7.26 -1.96 -7.18
CA PRO A 46 -8.57 -2.39 -7.65
C PRO A 46 -9.75 -1.79 -6.86
N LEU A 47 -9.62 -1.64 -5.54
CA LEU A 47 -10.65 -1.06 -4.69
C LEU A 47 -10.89 0.41 -5.01
N ILE A 48 -9.81 1.20 -5.12
CA ILE A 48 -9.88 2.61 -5.49
C ILE A 48 -10.54 2.76 -6.87
N TYR A 49 -10.13 1.97 -7.86
CA TYR A 49 -10.73 2.06 -9.20
C TYR A 49 -12.19 1.61 -9.22
N THR A 50 -12.57 0.58 -8.47
CA THR A 50 -13.98 0.16 -8.41
C THR A 50 -14.88 1.14 -7.66
N ILE A 51 -14.36 1.91 -6.70
CA ILE A 51 -15.13 2.93 -5.96
C ILE A 51 -15.26 4.23 -6.78
N PHE A 52 -14.15 4.74 -7.30
CA PHE A 52 -14.10 6.08 -7.90
C PHE A 52 -14.23 6.08 -9.43
N ASN A 53 -14.00 4.95 -10.12
CA ASN A 53 -14.14 4.85 -11.57
C ASN A 53 -15.32 3.95 -11.96
N LEU A 54 -16.38 4.58 -12.48
CA LEU A 54 -17.63 3.91 -12.81
C LEU A 54 -17.47 2.85 -13.91
N ASP A 55 -16.63 3.12 -14.90
CA ASP A 55 -16.40 2.22 -16.02
C ASP A 55 -15.55 1.03 -15.61
N TYR A 56 -14.52 1.26 -14.78
CA TYR A 56 -13.75 0.19 -14.17
C TYR A 56 -14.64 -0.72 -13.31
N ARG A 57 -15.55 -0.13 -12.52
CA ARG A 57 -16.55 -0.88 -11.74
C ARG A 57 -17.48 -1.72 -12.61
N ARG A 58 -17.94 -1.19 -13.75
CA ARG A 58 -18.80 -1.93 -14.69
C ARG A 58 -18.04 -3.08 -15.34
N ALA A 59 -16.81 -2.84 -15.79
CA ALA A 59 -15.95 -3.87 -16.36
C ALA A 59 -15.64 -4.97 -15.34
N PHE A 60 -15.32 -4.60 -14.10
CA PHE A 60 -15.04 -5.54 -13.02
C PHE A 60 -16.26 -6.40 -12.65
N ARG A 61 -17.47 -5.80 -12.59
CA ARG A 61 -18.73 -6.56 -12.40
C ARG A 61 -18.99 -7.55 -13.53
N ARG A 62 -18.77 -7.15 -14.78
CA ARG A 62 -18.87 -8.06 -15.94
C ARG A 62 -17.87 -9.21 -15.84
N LEU A 63 -16.62 -8.93 -15.49
CA LEU A 63 -15.57 -9.94 -15.32
C LEU A 63 -15.95 -10.99 -14.25
N LEU A 64 -16.46 -10.53 -13.11
CA LEU A 64 -16.88 -11.41 -12.01
C LEU A 64 -18.28 -12.02 -12.22
N ARG A 65 -18.97 -11.71 -13.34
CA ARG A 65 -20.36 -12.12 -13.62
C ARG A 65 -21.34 -11.72 -12.51
N ILE A 66 -21.05 -10.65 -11.78
CA ILE A 66 -21.93 -10.07 -10.77
C ILE A 66 -22.91 -9.16 -11.51
N ARG A 67 -24.21 -9.49 -11.46
CA ARG A 67 -25.28 -8.71 -12.09
C ARG A 67 -25.41 -7.31 -11.48
#